data_AF-A8WTA8-F1
#
_entry.id   AF-A8WTA8-F1
#
_cell.length_a   1.000
_cell.length_b   1.000
_cell.length_c   1.000
_cell.angle_alpha   90.00
_cell.angle_beta   90.00
_cell.angle_gamma   90.00
#
_symmetry.space_group_name_H-M   'P 1'
#
loop_
_entity.id
_entity.type
_entity.pdbx_description
1 polymer ?
#
loop_
_entity_poly.entity_id
_entity_poly.type
_entity_poly.pdbx_seq_one_letter_code
_entity_poly.pdbx_strand_id
1 'polypeptide(L)'
;MCQARLELCQRAQVLRHRAEVKCLHLLGFTQCLSSPNNSQCFFYNKKYQKKQDKPQLLIAATEEQVRSVDVVQQSKNIGVAEREHDIKDPVELEIARQTLTFLNMEDAVTKPKPHVKIAQEDGSCPAVERIPDLQGALPQATLLIQNLQEGEVHAVHPELGPGGSWKPNDCQARDKIAVIIPYRDRQTHLTRLIDFLIPILQRQRLDFRFIVTEQYGNDLFNKGRIMNAAFIFAESLGVDCVVFHDVDMFPQDDRNPYSCPPGPRHLGAFVSNLGYQLWYKEIVGGVLAVSMADYRAVNGYSNQFWAWGGEDDDMGQRILSLNYTIERPNPETGRYSMLKHVKRKRTAPKLIYKLLGNSANRVAYDGLNETDKWTIRKVTTRPLYYHLYVDVGPVPEEWRAKA
;
A
#
# COMPACT_ATOMS: atom_id res chain seq x y z
N MET A 1 -45.99 -7.95 -24.13
CA MET A 1 -45.35 -6.66 -24.54
C MET A 1 -43.85 -6.82 -24.80
N CYS A 2 -43.45 -7.82 -25.59
CA CYS A 2 -42.05 -8.09 -25.94
C CYS A 2 -41.81 -8.13 -27.46
N GLN A 3 -42.74 -7.55 -28.24
CA GLN A 3 -42.68 -7.53 -29.69
C GLN A 3 -42.88 -6.13 -30.30
N ALA A 4 -42.82 -5.08 -29.48
CA ALA A 4 -42.92 -3.66 -29.91
C ALA A 4 -41.72 -2.80 -29.48
N ARG A 5 -40.60 -3.41 -29.06
CA ARG A 5 -39.37 -2.70 -28.67
C ARG A 5 -38.13 -3.07 -29.49
N LEU A 6 -38.27 -3.92 -30.51
CA LEU A 6 -37.16 -4.31 -31.39
C LEU A 6 -37.03 -3.38 -32.62
N GLU A 7 -38.10 -2.72 -33.06
CA GLU A 7 -38.07 -1.84 -34.25
C GLU A 7 -37.51 -0.43 -34.02
N LEU A 8 -37.37 0.01 -32.77
CA LEU A 8 -36.81 1.33 -32.44
C LEU A 8 -35.28 1.36 -32.36
N CYS A 9 -34.61 0.22 -32.19
CA CYS A 9 -33.14 0.15 -32.19
C CYS A 9 -32.53 -0.01 -33.60
N GLN A 10 -33.29 -0.49 -34.59
CA GLN A 10 -32.79 -0.65 -35.96
C GLN A 10 -32.89 0.62 -36.82
N ARG A 11 -33.59 1.67 -36.38
CA ARG A 11 -33.67 2.96 -37.08
C ARG A 11 -32.66 4.02 -36.65
N ALA A 12 -31.81 3.74 -35.67
CA ALA A 12 -30.83 4.70 -35.15
C ALA A 12 -29.37 4.43 -35.58
N GLN A 13 -29.15 3.56 -36.58
CA GLN A 13 -27.81 3.26 -37.13
C GLN A 13 -27.50 3.98 -38.46
N VAL A 14 -28.40 4.84 -38.94
CA VAL A 14 -28.15 5.72 -40.08
C VAL A 14 -28.24 7.15 -39.56
N LEU A 15 -27.09 7.70 -39.15
CA LEU A 15 -26.70 9.12 -39.15
C LEU A 15 -25.56 9.33 -38.14
N ARG A 16 -24.31 9.16 -38.60
CA ARG A 16 -23.17 9.85 -38.00
C ARG A 16 -23.27 11.32 -38.42
N HIS A 17 -23.40 12.25 -37.48
CA HIS A 17 -22.54 13.43 -37.35
C HIS A 17 -23.11 14.48 -36.37
N ARG A 18 -22.21 14.96 -35.51
CA ARG A 18 -22.22 16.22 -34.76
C ARG A 18 -23.12 16.36 -33.53
N ALA A 19 -22.50 16.98 -32.53
CA ALA A 19 -23.02 17.73 -31.39
C ALA A 19 -23.41 16.96 -30.12
N GLU A 20 -22.78 17.41 -29.03
CA GLU A 20 -23.01 17.09 -27.62
C GLU A 20 -24.45 17.43 -27.20
N VAL A 21 -25.14 16.51 -26.50
CA VAL A 21 -26.12 16.86 -25.46
C VAL A 21 -26.13 15.79 -24.37
N LYS A 22 -25.98 16.28 -23.12
CA LYS A 22 -26.11 15.59 -21.84
C LYS A 22 -27.43 14.79 -21.71
N CYS A 23 -27.35 13.58 -21.17
CA CYS A 23 -28.44 13.02 -20.35
C CYS A 23 -27.86 12.30 -19.13
N LEU A 24 -28.15 12.86 -17.95
CA LEU A 24 -27.76 12.38 -16.64
C LEU A 24 -28.62 11.16 -16.23
N HIS A 25 -27.97 10.23 -15.54
CA HIS A 25 -28.46 9.46 -14.39
C HIS A 25 -29.91 8.97 -14.38
N LEU A 26 -30.09 7.66 -14.64
CA LEU A 26 -30.97 6.79 -13.85
C LEU A 26 -30.62 5.33 -14.18
N LEU A 27 -30.30 4.57 -13.12
CA LEU A 27 -30.18 3.10 -13.05
C LEU A 27 -28.92 2.47 -13.70
N GLY A 28 -28.00 2.05 -12.82
CA GLY A 28 -27.21 0.81 -12.94
C GLY A 28 -26.24 0.68 -14.11
N PHE A 29 -24.94 0.77 -13.82
CA PHE A 29 -23.87 0.42 -14.74
C PHE A 29 -24.09 -0.95 -15.43
N THR A 30 -24.16 -0.95 -16.76
CA THR A 30 -23.86 -2.09 -17.62
C THR A 30 -22.57 -1.79 -18.38
N GLN A 31 -21.55 -2.62 -18.17
CA GLN A 31 -20.30 -2.56 -18.91
C GLN A 31 -20.39 -3.63 -20.02
N CYS A 32 -20.48 -3.19 -21.28
CA CYS A 32 -20.41 -4.09 -22.43
C CYS A 32 -18.93 -4.21 -22.87
N LEU A 33 -18.34 -5.38 -22.70
CA LEU A 33 -17.08 -5.76 -23.35
C LEU A 33 -17.42 -6.40 -24.69
N SER A 34 -17.03 -5.78 -25.80
CA SER A 34 -17.16 -6.35 -27.14
C SER A 34 -15.93 -7.18 -27.50
N SER A 35 -16.11 -8.46 -27.79
CA SER A 35 -15.14 -9.30 -28.52
C SER A 35 -15.87 -9.97 -29.70
N PRO A 36 -15.24 -10.17 -30.87
CA PRO A 36 -15.96 -10.34 -32.13
C PRO A 36 -16.69 -11.67 -32.34
N ASN A 37 -16.64 -12.65 -31.43
CA ASN A 37 -17.14 -14.01 -31.75
C ASN A 37 -17.88 -14.75 -30.61
N ASN A 38 -18.34 -14.08 -29.55
CA ASN A 38 -19.31 -14.74 -28.64
C ASN A 38 -20.10 -13.72 -27.81
N SER A 39 -21.43 -13.74 -27.92
CA SER A 39 -22.33 -12.85 -27.16
C SER A 39 -23.05 -13.66 -26.09
N GLN A 40 -22.62 -13.55 -24.83
CA GLN A 40 -23.39 -14.03 -23.68
C GLN A 40 -23.72 -12.86 -22.75
N CYS A 41 -25.03 -12.63 -22.53
CA CYS A 41 -25.53 -11.67 -21.56
C CYS A 41 -25.85 -12.40 -20.24
N PHE A 42 -25.15 -12.06 -19.16
CA PHE A 42 -25.49 -12.54 -17.82
C PHE A 42 -26.43 -11.56 -17.12
N PHE A 43 -27.65 -12.02 -16.79
CA PHE A 43 -28.58 -11.29 -15.92
C PHE A 43 -28.30 -11.66 -14.45
N TYR A 44 -27.87 -10.71 -13.63
CA TYR A 44 -27.74 -10.92 -12.19
C TYR A 44 -28.99 -10.40 -11.47
N ASN A 45 -29.87 -11.32 -11.03
CA ASN A 45 -31.06 -10.97 -10.26
C ASN A 45 -30.80 -11.21 -8.76
N LYS A 46 -30.90 -10.17 -7.95
CA LYS A 46 -30.56 -10.18 -6.52
C LYS A 46 -31.84 -10.19 -5.69
N LYS A 47 -32.30 -11.37 -5.22
CA LYS A 47 -33.30 -11.46 -4.14
C LYS A 47 -33.44 -12.88 -3.55
N TYR A 48 -33.44 -12.93 -2.20
CA TYR A 48 -33.72 -14.04 -1.27
C TYR A 48 -32.55 -15.03 -1.02
N GLN A 49 -32.17 -15.38 0.22
CA GLN A 49 -32.97 -15.64 1.43
C GLN A 49 -32.18 -15.42 2.76
N LYS A 50 -32.94 -15.27 3.85
CA LYS A 50 -32.56 -15.02 5.26
C LYS A 50 -32.58 -16.32 6.08
N LYS A 51 -31.82 -16.32 7.19
CA LYS A 51 -31.94 -17.08 8.48
C LYS A 51 -31.55 -18.58 8.54
N GLN A 52 -30.63 -18.89 9.46
CA GLN A 52 -30.64 -19.92 10.54
C GLN A 52 -29.17 -20.05 11.04
N ASP A 53 -28.79 -19.61 12.24
CA ASP A 53 -28.92 -20.19 13.60
C ASP A 53 -27.52 -20.57 14.12
N LYS A 54 -27.20 -20.15 15.36
CA LYS A 54 -25.99 -20.53 16.12
C LYS A 54 -26.19 -21.93 16.73
N PRO A 55 -25.10 -22.65 17.04
CA PRO A 55 -24.80 -22.84 18.47
C PRO A 55 -23.31 -22.64 18.85
N GLN A 56 -23.09 -22.50 20.15
CA GLN A 56 -21.83 -22.29 20.87
C GLN A 56 -21.17 -23.60 21.35
N LEU A 57 -19.87 -23.49 21.71
CA LEU A 57 -19.05 -24.35 22.61
C LEU A 57 -18.69 -25.77 22.09
N LEU A 58 -17.53 -26.40 22.32
CA LEU A 58 -16.43 -26.30 23.28
C LEU A 58 -15.13 -26.77 22.58
N ILE A 59 -13.96 -26.19 22.89
CA ILE A 59 -12.65 -26.83 22.65
C ILE A 59 -12.05 -27.14 24.02
N ALA A 60 -12.02 -28.43 24.36
CA ALA A 60 -11.18 -28.95 25.42
C ALA A 60 -9.78 -29.18 24.85
N ALA A 61 -8.79 -28.56 25.49
CA ALA A 61 -7.39 -28.83 25.27
C ALA A 61 -6.99 -30.12 26.00
N THR A 62 -6.24 -30.97 25.32
CA THR A 62 -5.31 -31.90 25.97
C THR A 62 -4.03 -31.94 25.17
N GLU A 63 -2.96 -31.47 25.80
CA GLU A 63 -1.56 -31.68 25.42
C GLU A 63 -1.22 -33.17 25.53
N GLU A 64 -0.57 -33.75 24.53
CA GLU A 64 0.52 -34.69 24.79
C GLU A 64 1.45 -34.84 23.57
N GLN A 65 2.73 -34.59 23.84
CA GLN A 65 3.92 -35.23 23.25
C GLN A 65 4.56 -34.63 21.98
N VAL A 66 5.38 -33.62 22.28
CA VAL A 66 6.71 -33.33 21.72
C VAL A 66 7.52 -34.61 21.40
N ARG A 67 8.00 -34.71 20.15
CA ARG A 67 9.26 -35.33 19.62
C ARG A 67 9.05 -35.50 18.11
N SER A 68 9.95 -35.17 17.19
CA SER A 68 11.36 -34.81 17.23
C SER A 68 11.72 -34.19 15.88
N VAL A 69 12.77 -33.38 15.92
CA VAL A 69 13.63 -32.96 14.81
C VAL A 69 14.02 -34.18 13.94
N ASP A 70 14.29 -33.93 12.64
CA ASP A 70 14.81 -34.86 11.60
C ASP A 70 13.79 -35.44 10.60
N VAL A 71 13.31 -34.61 9.66
CA VAL A 71 12.87 -35.07 8.32
C VAL A 71 13.35 -34.10 7.23
N VAL A 72 14.65 -33.80 7.19
CA VAL A 72 15.28 -33.20 6.00
C VAL A 72 16.59 -33.94 5.72
N GLN A 73 16.50 -35.24 5.39
CA GLN A 73 17.53 -35.99 4.66
C GLN A 73 17.11 -37.44 4.37
N GLN A 74 15.91 -37.66 3.81
CA GLN A 74 15.58 -38.98 3.25
C GLN A 74 14.47 -38.91 2.20
N SER A 75 14.73 -38.16 1.13
CA SER A 75 13.91 -38.18 -0.09
C SER A 75 14.78 -38.23 -1.35
N LYS A 76 15.89 -38.97 -1.28
CA LYS A 76 16.49 -39.62 -2.44
C LYS A 76 16.25 -41.12 -2.28
N ASN A 77 15.46 -41.70 -3.16
CA ASN A 77 15.09 -43.13 -3.26
C ASN A 77 13.95 -43.64 -2.36
N ILE A 78 12.71 -43.18 -2.56
CA ILE A 78 11.53 -44.07 -2.44
C ILE A 78 10.54 -43.68 -3.53
N GLY A 79 10.20 -44.62 -4.40
CA GLY A 79 9.20 -44.45 -5.46
C GLY A 79 7.85 -44.04 -4.87
N VAL A 80 7.25 -43.00 -5.42
CA VAL A 80 5.91 -42.54 -5.06
C VAL A 80 4.92 -43.59 -5.51
N ALA A 81 4.42 -44.41 -4.58
CA ALA A 81 3.15 -45.07 -4.74
C ALA A 81 2.06 -44.00 -4.68
N GLU A 82 1.34 -43.85 -5.79
CA GLU A 82 0.18 -42.98 -5.92
C GLU A 82 -0.84 -43.32 -4.83
N ARG A 83 -1.11 -42.37 -3.95
CA ARG A 83 -2.38 -42.31 -3.22
C ARG A 83 -3.24 -41.27 -3.91
N GLU A 84 -4.08 -41.74 -4.84
CA GLU A 84 -5.16 -40.96 -5.41
C GLU A 84 -6.10 -40.52 -4.27
N HIS A 85 -6.04 -39.24 -3.90
CA HIS A 85 -7.18 -38.58 -3.31
C HIS A 85 -8.06 -38.11 -4.46
N ASP A 86 -9.28 -38.64 -4.49
CA ASP A 86 -10.28 -38.41 -5.54
C ASP A 86 -10.80 -36.97 -5.44
N ILE A 87 -10.14 -36.02 -6.11
CA ILE A 87 -10.55 -34.62 -6.20
C ILE A 87 -11.76 -34.54 -7.13
N LYS A 88 -12.97 -34.53 -6.55
CA LYS A 88 -14.24 -34.54 -7.29
C LYS A 88 -14.70 -33.16 -7.78
N ASP A 89 -14.04 -32.08 -7.37
CA ASP A 89 -14.37 -30.73 -7.80
C ASP A 89 -13.47 -30.29 -8.97
N PRO A 90 -14.04 -30.04 -10.17
CA PRO A 90 -13.29 -29.53 -11.33
C PRO A 90 -12.53 -28.23 -11.04
N VAL A 91 -13.00 -27.43 -10.08
CA VAL A 91 -12.37 -26.16 -9.69
C VAL A 91 -11.13 -26.40 -8.84
N GLU A 92 -11.16 -27.35 -7.91
CA GLU A 92 -9.98 -27.71 -7.11
C GLU A 92 -8.90 -28.37 -7.95
N LEU A 93 -9.29 -29.17 -8.94
CA LEU A 93 -8.36 -29.79 -9.88
C LEU A 93 -7.63 -28.73 -10.74
N GLU A 94 -8.35 -27.68 -11.14
CA GLU A 94 -7.80 -26.56 -11.91
C GLU A 94 -6.87 -25.70 -11.04
N ILE A 95 -7.23 -25.44 -9.79
CA ILE A 95 -6.37 -24.73 -8.82
C ILE A 95 -5.10 -25.55 -8.56
N ALA A 96 -5.20 -26.86 -8.36
CA ALA A 96 -4.05 -27.74 -8.17
C ALA A 96 -3.13 -27.73 -9.39
N ARG A 97 -3.68 -27.81 -10.61
CA ARG A 97 -2.90 -27.70 -11.86
C ARG A 97 -2.21 -26.35 -12.00
N GLN A 98 -2.91 -25.25 -11.71
CA GLN A 98 -2.34 -23.91 -11.75
C GLN A 98 -1.22 -23.73 -10.71
N THR A 99 -1.40 -24.28 -9.51
CA THR A 99 -0.39 -24.26 -8.44
C THR A 99 0.85 -25.07 -8.82
N LEU A 100 0.67 -26.26 -9.41
CA LEU A 100 1.79 -27.11 -9.88
C LEU A 100 2.54 -26.46 -11.04
N THR A 101 1.82 -25.76 -11.92
CA THR A 101 2.43 -24.99 -13.01
C THR A 101 3.25 -23.82 -12.47
N PHE A 102 2.77 -23.16 -11.41
CA PHE A 102 3.48 -22.07 -10.75
C PHE A 102 4.75 -22.54 -10.02
N LEU A 103 4.68 -23.65 -9.28
CA LEU A 103 5.83 -24.25 -8.61
C LEU A 103 6.90 -24.73 -9.60
N ASN A 104 6.49 -25.29 -10.74
CA ASN A 104 7.42 -25.67 -11.81
C ASN A 104 8.05 -24.46 -12.54
N MET A 105 7.49 -23.26 -12.39
CA MET A 105 8.12 -22.02 -12.86
C MET A 105 9.20 -21.51 -11.90
N GLU A 106 9.16 -21.88 -10.61
CA GLU A 106 10.20 -21.55 -9.63
C GLU A 106 11.46 -22.41 -9.79
N ASP A 107 11.34 -23.62 -10.34
CA ASP A 107 12.47 -24.48 -10.69
C ASP A 107 13.27 -24.00 -11.93
N ALA A 108 12.79 -22.96 -12.63
CA ALA A 108 13.60 -22.22 -13.58
C ALA A 108 14.51 -21.22 -12.84
N VAL A 109 15.36 -21.73 -11.95
CA VAL A 109 16.48 -20.99 -11.35
C VAL A 109 17.38 -20.55 -12.49
N THR A 110 17.18 -19.31 -12.93
CA THR A 110 18.10 -18.62 -13.83
C THR A 110 19.46 -18.60 -13.14
N LYS A 111 20.46 -19.17 -13.82
CA LYS A 111 21.87 -19.12 -13.39
C LYS A 111 22.20 -17.68 -12.96
N PRO A 112 22.89 -17.47 -11.82
CA PRO A 112 23.26 -16.14 -11.38
C PRO A 112 23.99 -15.44 -12.53
N LYS A 113 23.41 -14.33 -13.01
CA LYS A 113 24.07 -13.46 -13.99
C LYS A 113 25.43 -13.07 -13.38
N PRO A 114 26.51 -13.02 -14.18
CA PRO A 114 27.83 -12.67 -13.68
C PRO A 114 27.74 -11.35 -12.91
N HIS A 115 28.32 -11.31 -11.70
CA HIS A 115 28.41 -10.11 -10.87
C HIS A 115 29.14 -9.00 -11.64
N VAL A 116 28.38 -8.18 -12.36
CA VAL A 116 28.87 -6.91 -12.91
C VAL A 116 29.25 -6.05 -11.71
N LYS A 117 30.41 -5.38 -11.75
CA LYS A 117 30.73 -4.37 -10.73
C LYS A 117 29.62 -3.30 -10.76
N ILE A 118 28.77 -3.31 -9.73
CA ILE A 118 27.62 -2.39 -9.63
C ILE A 118 28.08 -1.03 -9.13
N ALA A 119 29.09 -1.00 -8.25
CA ALA A 119 29.67 0.23 -7.73
C ALA A 119 30.30 1.09 -8.84
N GLN A 120 30.05 2.39 -8.76
CA GLN A 120 30.74 3.40 -9.56
C GLN A 120 32.21 3.54 -9.13
N GLU A 121 33.01 4.28 -9.89
CA GLU A 121 34.44 4.49 -9.59
C GLU A 121 34.68 5.11 -8.19
N ASP A 122 33.72 5.89 -7.69
CA ASP A 122 33.71 6.50 -6.37
C ASP A 122 33.19 5.57 -5.24
N GLY A 123 32.83 4.32 -5.58
CA GLY A 123 32.26 3.35 -4.65
C GLY A 123 30.76 3.50 -4.39
N SER A 124 30.10 4.52 -4.94
CA SER A 124 28.66 4.72 -4.78
C SER A 124 27.84 3.72 -5.61
N CYS A 125 26.63 3.40 -5.14
CA CYS A 125 25.66 2.65 -5.94
C CYS A 125 25.23 3.50 -7.15
N PRO A 126 24.78 2.90 -8.27
CA PRO A 126 24.21 3.64 -9.38
C PRO A 126 22.89 4.31 -8.96
N ALA A 127 22.50 5.37 -9.67
CA ALA A 127 21.16 5.95 -9.50
C ALA A 127 20.08 4.89 -9.84
N VAL A 128 18.91 4.97 -9.21
CA VAL A 128 17.86 3.93 -9.31
C VAL A 128 17.51 3.61 -10.77
N GLU A 129 17.45 4.61 -11.64
CA GLU A 129 17.12 4.47 -13.06
C GLU A 129 18.17 3.70 -13.86
N ARG A 130 19.38 3.53 -13.30
CA ARG A 130 20.52 2.85 -13.93
C ARG A 130 20.83 1.51 -13.27
N ILE A 131 20.02 1.05 -12.31
CA ILE A 131 20.23 -0.25 -11.67
C ILE A 131 19.77 -1.36 -12.63
N PRO A 132 20.66 -2.29 -13.03
CA PRO A 132 20.31 -3.35 -13.98
C PRO A 132 19.45 -4.47 -13.38
N ASP A 133 19.36 -4.54 -12.05
CA ASP A 133 18.67 -5.61 -11.31
C ASP A 133 17.16 -5.37 -11.16
N LEU A 134 16.65 -4.20 -11.55
CA LEU A 134 15.22 -3.89 -11.50
C LEU A 134 14.44 -4.82 -12.44
N GLN A 135 13.34 -5.39 -11.93
CA GLN A 135 12.53 -6.37 -12.66
C GLN A 135 11.45 -5.70 -13.52
N GLY A 136 11.12 -4.43 -13.24
CA GLY A 136 9.98 -3.76 -13.81
C GLY A 136 8.70 -4.21 -13.11
N ALA A 137 7.73 -4.72 -13.89
CA ALA A 137 6.42 -5.10 -13.38
C ALA A 137 6.50 -6.22 -12.33
N LEU A 138 5.82 -6.01 -11.20
CA LEU A 138 5.90 -6.89 -10.02
C LEU A 138 4.67 -7.80 -9.91
N PRO A 139 4.86 -9.11 -9.63
CA PRO A 139 3.75 -10.01 -9.33
C PRO A 139 2.93 -9.50 -8.14
N GLN A 140 1.60 -9.49 -8.28
CA GLN A 140 0.69 -8.99 -7.23
C GLN A 140 0.06 -10.13 -6.42
N ALA A 141 0.56 -11.36 -6.53
CA ALA A 141 0.03 -12.54 -5.83
C ALA A 141 0.15 -12.43 -4.30
N THR A 142 1.22 -11.79 -3.80
CA THR A 142 1.44 -11.53 -2.35
C THR A 142 0.26 -10.78 -1.70
N LEU A 143 -0.49 -10.00 -2.48
CA LEU A 143 -1.65 -9.26 -1.99
C LEU A 143 -2.83 -10.18 -1.60
N LEU A 144 -2.79 -11.46 -1.97
CA LEU A 144 -3.79 -12.47 -1.64
C LEU A 144 -3.50 -13.21 -0.33
N ILE A 145 -2.27 -13.11 0.18
CA ILE A 145 -1.88 -13.76 1.44
C ILE A 145 -2.65 -13.09 2.60
N GLN A 146 -3.27 -13.88 3.48
CA GLN A 146 -4.07 -13.33 4.58
C GLN A 146 -3.44 -13.53 5.96
N ASN A 147 -2.62 -14.57 6.13
CA ASN A 147 -2.14 -15.01 7.45
C ASN A 147 -0.61 -14.96 7.59
N LEU A 148 0.07 -14.11 6.81
CA LEU A 148 1.52 -13.94 6.90
C LEU A 148 1.91 -13.36 8.27
N GLN A 149 2.82 -14.04 8.97
CA GLN A 149 3.32 -13.63 10.28
C GLN A 149 4.66 -12.90 10.18
N GLU A 150 4.91 -11.96 11.11
CA GLU A 150 6.19 -11.23 11.17
C GLU A 150 7.39 -12.18 11.30
N GLY A 151 7.25 -13.29 12.03
CA GLY A 151 8.30 -14.29 12.18
C GLY A 151 8.67 -15.01 10.88
N GLU A 152 7.69 -15.25 10.00
CA GLU A 152 7.92 -15.88 8.69
C GLU A 152 8.67 -14.92 7.76
N VAL A 153 8.25 -13.66 7.71
CA VAL A 153 8.95 -12.61 6.93
C VAL A 153 10.38 -12.43 7.42
N HIS A 154 10.59 -12.40 8.75
CA HIS A 154 11.94 -12.28 9.30
C HIS A 154 12.83 -13.50 8.98
N ALA A 155 12.27 -14.70 8.96
CA ALA A 155 13.01 -15.91 8.61
C ALA A 155 13.44 -15.94 7.12
N VAL A 156 12.63 -15.36 6.22
CA VAL A 156 12.96 -15.21 4.79
C VAL A 156 13.95 -14.07 4.55
N HIS A 157 13.97 -13.06 5.43
CA HIS A 157 14.86 -11.89 5.35
C HIS A 157 15.83 -11.79 6.55
N PRO A 158 16.72 -12.78 6.76
CA PRO A 158 17.67 -12.77 7.88
C PRO A 158 18.73 -11.68 7.77
N GLU A 159 18.90 -11.08 6.59
CA GLU A 159 19.82 -9.97 6.32
C GLU A 159 19.37 -8.63 6.92
N LEU A 160 18.12 -8.52 7.39
CA LEU A 160 17.63 -7.30 8.01
C LEU A 160 18.18 -7.13 9.43
N GLY A 161 18.73 -5.95 9.69
CA GLY A 161 19.09 -5.52 11.04
C GLY A 161 17.90 -4.98 11.84
N PRO A 162 18.10 -4.69 13.14
CA PRO A 162 17.06 -4.16 14.01
C PRO A 162 16.37 -2.93 13.44
N GLY A 163 15.03 -2.90 13.53
CA GLY A 163 14.22 -1.83 12.95
C GLY A 163 13.95 -2.01 11.45
N GLY A 164 14.13 -3.22 10.92
CA GLY A 164 14.01 -3.50 9.48
C GLY A 164 15.05 -2.79 8.65
N SER A 165 16.24 -2.58 9.22
CA SER A 165 17.30 -1.81 8.57
C SER A 165 18.07 -2.68 7.59
N TRP A 166 18.37 -2.16 6.40
CA TRP A 166 19.24 -2.82 5.44
C TRP A 166 19.99 -1.79 4.62
N LYS A 167 21.18 -2.18 4.14
CA LYS A 167 21.96 -1.40 3.17
C LYS A 167 22.75 -2.36 2.26
N PRO A 168 23.08 -1.96 1.03
CA PRO A 168 23.93 -2.75 0.15
C PRO A 168 25.32 -2.96 0.77
N ASN A 169 25.89 -4.15 0.54
CA ASN A 169 27.24 -4.50 0.99
C ASN A 169 28.29 -4.38 -0.13
N ASP A 170 27.84 -4.17 -1.36
CA ASP A 170 28.64 -4.15 -2.59
C ASP A 170 28.86 -2.73 -3.16
N CYS A 171 28.17 -1.72 -2.61
CA CYS A 171 28.35 -0.31 -2.92
C CYS A 171 27.83 0.57 -1.77
N GLN A 172 28.23 1.83 -1.72
CA GLN A 172 27.70 2.81 -0.78
C GLN A 172 26.35 3.35 -1.30
N ALA A 173 25.27 3.12 -0.55
CA ALA A 173 23.95 3.66 -0.90
C ALA A 173 23.99 5.18 -1.02
N ARG A 174 23.31 5.71 -2.05
CA ARG A 174 23.18 7.16 -2.29
C ARG A 174 22.26 7.83 -1.29
N ASP A 175 21.19 7.13 -0.95
CA ASP A 175 20.09 7.66 -0.16
C ASP A 175 19.80 6.74 1.02
N LYS A 176 19.69 7.36 2.20
CA LYS A 176 19.30 6.70 3.43
C LYS A 176 17.85 7.06 3.78
N ILE A 177 16.89 6.18 3.51
CA ILE A 177 15.45 6.49 3.59
C ILE A 177 14.71 5.86 4.79
N ALA A 178 13.77 6.59 5.41
CA ALA A 178 12.84 5.99 6.37
C ALA A 178 11.43 5.87 5.77
N VAL A 179 10.91 4.64 5.69
CA VAL A 179 9.52 4.41 5.28
C VAL A 179 8.63 4.50 6.51
N ILE A 180 7.82 5.56 6.61
CA ILE A 180 6.92 5.85 7.72
C ILE A 180 5.53 5.33 7.37
N ILE A 181 5.03 4.37 8.15
CA ILE A 181 3.75 3.71 7.93
C ILE A 181 2.80 4.09 9.08
N PRO A 182 1.77 4.94 8.85
CA PRO A 182 0.72 5.17 9.84
C PRO A 182 -0.09 3.88 10.04
N TYR A 183 -0.29 3.48 11.28
CA TYR A 183 -0.86 2.19 11.61
C TYR A 183 -1.96 2.27 12.68
N ARG A 184 -3.00 1.45 12.50
CA ARG A 184 -4.03 1.10 13.49
C ARG A 184 -4.79 -0.14 13.02
N ASP A 185 -4.80 -1.19 13.83
CA ASP A 185 -5.63 -2.40 13.64
C ASP A 185 -5.54 -3.06 12.25
N ARG A 186 -4.34 -3.14 11.65
CA ARG A 186 -4.15 -3.63 10.27
C ARG A 186 -2.95 -4.57 10.14
N GLN A 187 -2.70 -5.42 11.14
CA GLN A 187 -1.48 -6.21 11.24
C GLN A 187 -1.18 -7.04 9.98
N THR A 188 -2.20 -7.68 9.41
CA THR A 188 -2.05 -8.48 8.18
C THR A 188 -1.63 -7.64 6.97
N HIS A 189 -2.14 -6.42 6.84
CA HIS A 189 -1.72 -5.49 5.79
C HIS A 189 -0.27 -5.03 6.01
N LEU A 190 0.08 -4.70 7.26
CA LEU A 190 1.41 -4.23 7.62
C LEU A 190 2.48 -5.28 7.30
N THR A 191 2.29 -6.51 7.78
CA THR A 191 3.27 -7.59 7.57
C THR A 191 3.51 -7.83 6.08
N ARG A 192 2.44 -7.88 5.28
CA ARG A 192 2.54 -8.05 3.83
C ARG A 192 3.18 -6.87 3.12
N LEU A 193 2.89 -5.64 3.56
CA LEU A 193 3.50 -4.46 2.96
C LEU A 193 5.00 -4.49 3.17
N ILE A 194 5.45 -4.78 4.39
CA ILE A 194 6.89 -4.86 4.70
C ILE A 194 7.55 -5.95 3.86
N ASP A 195 7.00 -7.17 3.87
CA ASP A 195 7.45 -8.29 3.04
C ASP A 195 7.56 -7.90 1.56
N PHE A 196 6.56 -7.19 1.05
CA PHE A 196 6.52 -6.76 -0.35
C PHE A 196 7.55 -5.66 -0.68
N LEU A 197 7.79 -4.72 0.25
CA LEU A 197 8.71 -3.60 0.02
C LEU A 197 10.19 -4.00 0.17
N ILE A 198 10.54 -4.92 1.08
CA ILE A 198 11.94 -5.33 1.33
C ILE A 198 12.70 -5.63 0.03
N PRO A 199 12.25 -6.57 -0.84
CA PRO A 199 13.01 -6.92 -2.03
C PRO A 199 13.02 -5.79 -3.07
N ILE A 200 12.03 -4.89 -3.08
CA ILE A 200 12.00 -3.71 -3.95
C ILE A 200 13.09 -2.73 -3.52
N LEU A 201 13.14 -2.37 -2.24
CA LEU A 201 14.09 -1.40 -1.70
C LEU A 201 15.53 -1.94 -1.77
N GLN A 202 15.72 -3.25 -1.60
CA GLN A 202 17.00 -3.93 -1.81
C GLN A 202 17.47 -3.83 -3.27
N ARG A 203 16.59 -4.12 -4.23
CA ARG A 203 16.92 -3.97 -5.66
C ARG A 203 17.20 -2.52 -6.04
N GLN A 204 16.54 -1.56 -5.39
CA GLN A 204 16.85 -0.12 -5.55
C GLN A 204 18.15 0.32 -4.84
N ARG A 205 18.86 -0.60 -4.16
CA ARG A 205 20.16 -0.35 -3.50
C ARG A 205 20.12 0.79 -2.48
N LEU A 206 19.01 0.92 -1.78
CA LEU A 206 18.81 1.95 -0.76
C LEU A 206 19.37 1.48 0.58
N ASP A 207 19.92 2.40 1.37
CA ASP A 207 19.92 2.20 2.81
C ASP A 207 18.48 2.53 3.25
N PHE A 208 17.77 1.58 3.85
CA PHE A 208 16.38 1.78 4.28
C PHE A 208 16.10 1.26 5.69
N ARG A 209 15.00 1.74 6.29
CA ARG A 209 14.40 1.21 7.51
C ARG A 209 12.91 1.52 7.55
N PHE A 210 12.16 0.77 8.35
CA PHE A 210 10.72 0.96 8.52
C PHE A 210 10.39 1.58 9.88
N ILE A 211 9.49 2.56 9.89
CA ILE A 211 8.95 3.19 11.09
C ILE A 211 7.43 3.02 11.05
N VAL A 212 6.92 2.13 11.89
CA VAL A 212 5.48 1.97 12.10
C VAL A 212 5.06 2.89 13.24
N THR A 213 4.15 3.81 12.95
CA THR A 213 3.64 4.78 13.94
C THR A 213 2.18 4.48 14.24
N GLU A 214 1.92 4.07 15.48
CA GLU A 214 0.62 3.68 15.98
C GLU A 214 0.10 4.70 16.99
N GLN A 215 -1.14 5.13 16.82
CA GLN A 215 -1.78 6.03 17.78
C GLN A 215 -2.15 5.25 19.05
N TYR A 216 -1.75 5.79 20.20
CA TYR A 216 -2.16 5.28 21.51
C TYR A 216 -3.65 5.56 21.77
N GLY A 217 -4.36 4.55 22.28
CA GLY A 217 -5.79 4.63 22.58
C GLY A 217 -6.71 4.50 21.36
N ASN A 218 -8.02 4.52 21.63
CA ASN A 218 -9.06 4.16 20.66
C ASN A 218 -9.92 5.34 20.17
N ASP A 219 -9.52 6.59 20.48
CA ASP A 219 -10.26 7.78 20.05
C ASP A 219 -10.03 8.07 18.54
N LEU A 220 -10.61 9.15 18.02
CA LEU A 220 -10.45 9.54 16.62
C LEU A 220 -8.97 9.54 16.20
N PHE A 221 -8.71 8.93 15.05
CA PHE A 221 -7.37 8.84 14.49
C PHE A 221 -6.86 10.22 14.09
N ASN A 222 -5.58 10.52 14.34
CA ASN A 222 -4.92 11.74 13.87
C ASN A 222 -3.63 11.34 13.15
N LYS A 223 -3.75 11.14 11.82
CA LYS A 223 -2.63 10.73 10.95
C LYS A 223 -1.50 11.77 10.96
N GLY A 224 -1.83 13.06 10.96
CA GLY A 224 -0.83 14.13 10.93
C GLY A 224 0.08 14.14 12.17
N ARG A 225 -0.50 14.04 13.37
CA ARG A 225 0.28 14.02 14.63
C ARG A 225 1.21 12.82 14.71
N ILE A 226 0.75 11.61 14.37
CA ILE A 226 1.59 10.41 14.42
C ILE A 226 2.67 10.41 13.33
N MET A 227 2.41 11.04 12.17
CA MET A 227 3.41 11.24 11.12
C MET A 227 4.47 12.26 11.52
N ASN A 228 4.08 13.38 12.12
CA ASN A 228 5.00 14.36 12.68
C ASN A 228 5.90 13.75 13.77
N ALA A 229 5.33 12.95 14.66
CA ALA A 229 6.09 12.22 15.68
C ALA A 229 7.10 11.24 15.05
N ALA A 230 6.67 10.47 14.06
CA ALA A 230 7.54 9.53 13.34
C ALA A 230 8.65 10.24 12.56
N PHE A 231 8.37 11.42 12.00
CA PHE A 231 9.36 12.25 11.34
C PHE A 231 10.47 12.69 12.31
N ILE A 232 10.11 13.21 13.49
CA ILE A 232 11.11 13.58 14.52
C ILE A 232 11.96 12.36 14.94
N PHE A 233 11.36 11.18 15.05
CA PHE A 233 12.14 9.97 15.30
C PHE A 233 13.06 9.62 14.12
N ALA A 234 12.60 9.75 12.88
CA ALA A 234 13.41 9.52 11.68
C ALA A 234 14.64 10.46 11.64
N GLU A 235 14.50 11.70 12.11
CA GLU A 235 15.64 12.63 12.25
C GLU A 235 16.71 12.11 13.19
N SER A 236 16.32 11.49 14.31
CA SER A 236 17.26 10.88 15.26
C SER A 236 18.03 9.69 14.67
N LEU A 237 17.49 9.06 13.62
CA LEU A 237 18.15 7.98 12.87
C LEU A 237 19.12 8.50 11.81
N GLY A 238 19.19 9.83 11.58
CA GLY A 238 20.08 10.47 10.61
C GLY A 238 19.80 9.98 9.18
N VAL A 239 18.55 10.08 8.76
CA VAL A 239 18.07 9.70 7.42
C VAL A 239 18.00 10.93 6.52
N ASP A 240 18.10 10.74 5.20
CA ASP A 240 18.14 11.85 4.22
C ASP A 240 16.74 12.28 3.76
N CYS A 241 15.80 11.33 3.77
CA CYS A 241 14.40 11.58 3.43
C CYS A 241 13.47 10.55 4.08
N VAL A 242 12.18 10.88 4.04
CA VAL A 242 11.09 10.02 4.51
C VAL A 242 10.14 9.69 3.37
N VAL A 243 9.58 8.48 3.42
CA VAL A 243 8.49 8.04 2.56
C VAL A 243 7.29 7.74 3.44
N PHE A 244 6.31 8.63 3.44
CA PHE A 244 5.02 8.40 4.10
C PHE A 244 4.22 7.43 3.24
N HIS A 245 3.83 6.30 3.82
CA HIS A 245 3.32 5.18 3.05
C HIS A 245 2.08 4.55 3.72
N ASP A 246 0.91 4.71 3.10
CA ASP A 246 -0.31 4.06 3.56
C ASP A 246 -0.17 2.53 3.53
N VAL A 247 -0.64 1.85 4.58
CA VAL A 247 -0.42 0.41 4.80
C VAL A 247 -1.08 -0.51 3.76
N ASP A 248 -1.98 0.02 2.93
CA ASP A 248 -2.75 -0.74 1.95
C ASP A 248 -2.40 -0.43 0.48
N MET A 249 -1.28 0.24 0.25
CA MET A 249 -0.78 0.60 -1.08
C MET A 249 0.39 -0.30 -1.49
N PHE A 250 0.38 -0.87 -2.69
CA PHE A 250 1.44 -1.77 -3.17
C PHE A 250 1.91 -1.33 -4.55
N PRO A 251 3.21 -0.99 -4.75
CA PRO A 251 3.71 -0.61 -6.07
C PRO A 251 3.60 -1.79 -7.05
N GLN A 252 3.29 -1.50 -8.30
CA GLN A 252 3.19 -2.50 -9.37
C GLN A 252 4.47 -2.64 -10.19
N ASP A 253 5.47 -1.77 -9.96
CA ASP A 253 6.72 -1.75 -10.70
C ASP A 253 7.86 -1.26 -9.80
N ASP A 254 9.00 -1.97 -9.79
CA ASP A 254 10.16 -1.58 -8.97
C ASP A 254 11.02 -0.48 -9.61
N ARG A 255 10.69 -0.01 -10.81
CA ARG A 255 11.26 1.21 -11.41
C ARG A 255 10.63 2.49 -10.87
N ASN A 256 9.65 2.39 -9.97
CA ASN A 256 9.12 3.55 -9.25
C ASN A 256 10.06 3.92 -8.08
N PRO A 257 10.79 5.05 -8.15
CA PRO A 257 11.94 5.29 -7.28
C PRO A 257 11.54 5.74 -5.87
N TYR A 258 11.88 4.93 -4.86
CA TYR A 258 11.77 5.27 -3.43
C TYR A 258 12.97 6.08 -2.91
N SER A 259 13.95 6.38 -3.76
CA SER A 259 15.07 7.27 -3.46
C SER A 259 14.62 8.68 -3.07
N CYS A 260 15.50 9.43 -2.43
CA CYS A 260 15.21 10.80 -2.00
C CYS A 260 14.94 11.70 -3.21
N PRO A 261 13.79 12.38 -3.24
CA PRO A 261 13.46 13.22 -4.38
C PRO A 261 14.05 14.64 -4.21
N PRO A 262 14.33 15.36 -5.31
CA PRO A 262 14.79 16.76 -5.26
C PRO A 262 13.73 17.74 -4.75
N GLY A 263 12.46 17.33 -4.75
CA GLY A 263 11.34 18.02 -4.12
C GLY A 263 10.24 17.00 -3.78
N PRO A 264 9.11 17.39 -3.15
CA PRO A 264 8.08 16.45 -2.75
C PRO A 264 7.56 15.59 -3.91
N ARG A 265 7.68 14.26 -3.81
CA ARG A 265 7.30 13.29 -4.85
C ARG A 265 6.10 12.46 -4.41
N HIS A 266 4.99 12.59 -5.13
CA HIS A 266 3.80 11.77 -4.93
C HIS A 266 3.94 10.44 -5.68
N LEU A 267 4.48 9.43 -5.00
CA LEU A 267 4.66 8.07 -5.54
C LEU A 267 3.32 7.40 -5.80
N GLY A 268 2.35 7.55 -4.89
CA GLY A 268 1.02 6.93 -4.94
C GLY A 268 0.02 7.60 -5.89
N ALA A 269 0.48 8.17 -7.01
CA ALA A 269 -0.33 8.99 -7.91
C ALA A 269 -1.36 8.22 -8.74
N PHE A 270 -1.00 7.01 -9.18
CA PHE A 270 -1.81 6.24 -10.13
C PHE A 270 -2.31 4.96 -9.47
N VAL A 271 -3.50 5.01 -8.88
CA VAL A 271 -4.03 3.94 -8.03
C VAL A 271 -5.13 3.14 -8.73
N SER A 272 -5.14 1.82 -8.53
CA SER A 272 -6.10 0.90 -9.15
C SER A 272 -7.58 1.30 -8.93
N ASN A 273 -7.93 1.72 -7.71
CA ASN A 273 -9.30 2.14 -7.37
C ASN A 273 -9.75 3.45 -8.03
N LEU A 274 -8.82 4.22 -8.60
CA LEU A 274 -9.06 5.45 -9.35
C LEU A 274 -8.80 5.26 -10.86
N GLY A 275 -8.73 4.00 -11.32
CA GLY A 275 -8.47 3.69 -12.73
C GLY A 275 -7.09 4.12 -13.22
N TYR A 276 -6.11 4.23 -12.31
CA TYR A 276 -4.76 4.74 -12.61
C TYR A 276 -4.73 6.16 -13.17
N GLN A 277 -5.72 6.99 -12.81
CA GLN A 277 -5.75 8.41 -13.17
C GLN A 277 -5.41 9.27 -11.96
N LEU A 278 -4.66 10.35 -12.21
CA LEU A 278 -4.46 11.39 -11.21
C LEU A 278 -5.79 12.11 -10.98
N TRP A 279 -6.27 12.12 -9.74
CA TRP A 279 -7.60 12.63 -9.44
C TRP A 279 -7.67 14.17 -9.49
N TYR A 280 -6.72 14.85 -8.85
CA TYR A 280 -6.58 16.31 -8.88
C TYR A 280 -5.13 16.69 -8.56
N LYS A 281 -4.73 17.94 -8.83
CA LYS A 281 -3.31 18.34 -8.82
C LYS A 281 -2.70 18.40 -7.41
N GLU A 282 -3.51 18.67 -6.39
CA GLU A 282 -3.10 18.81 -4.99
C GLU A 282 -2.99 17.46 -4.27
N ILE A 283 -3.49 16.36 -4.86
CA ILE A 283 -3.49 15.06 -4.17
C ILE A 283 -2.05 14.58 -3.94
N VAL A 284 -1.76 14.23 -2.69
CA VAL A 284 -0.50 13.60 -2.26
C VAL A 284 -0.71 12.39 -1.32
N GLY A 285 -1.96 11.92 -1.16
CA GLY A 285 -2.28 10.76 -0.34
C GLY A 285 -1.81 9.43 -0.93
N GLY A 286 -1.85 8.36 -0.14
CA GLY A 286 -1.30 7.06 -0.51
C GLY A 286 0.19 6.96 -0.17
N VAL A 287 1.06 7.43 -1.06
CA VAL A 287 2.52 7.36 -0.84
C VAL A 287 3.20 8.66 -1.27
N LEU A 288 3.91 9.31 -0.35
CA LEU A 288 4.57 10.60 -0.54
C LEU A 288 6.02 10.52 -0.02
N ALA A 289 6.99 10.79 -0.89
CA ALA A 289 8.40 10.91 -0.54
C ALA A 289 8.81 12.38 -0.42
N VAL A 290 9.52 12.74 0.65
CA VAL A 290 9.92 14.12 0.95
C VAL A 290 11.29 14.12 1.62
N SER A 291 12.17 15.03 1.22
CA SER A 291 13.46 15.25 1.91
C SER A 291 13.24 15.73 3.34
N MET A 292 14.20 15.51 4.25
CA MET A 292 14.07 16.03 5.62
C MET A 292 13.94 17.57 5.63
N ALA A 293 14.66 18.24 4.74
CA ALA A 293 14.63 19.69 4.61
C ALA A 293 13.26 20.20 4.15
N ASP A 294 12.69 19.60 3.10
CA ASP A 294 11.40 20.04 2.56
C ASP A 294 10.26 19.75 3.53
N TYR A 295 10.28 18.61 4.23
CA TYR A 295 9.24 18.31 5.21
C TYR A 295 9.24 19.32 6.37
N ARG A 296 10.42 19.76 6.82
CA ARG A 296 10.53 20.87 7.78
C ARG A 296 10.07 22.19 7.18
N ALA A 297 10.43 22.49 5.93
CA ALA A 297 10.06 23.73 5.25
C ALA A 297 8.54 23.88 5.13
N VAL A 298 7.81 22.79 4.86
CA VAL A 298 6.34 22.78 4.82
C VAL A 298 5.67 22.66 6.19
N ASN A 299 6.46 22.72 7.27
CA ASN A 299 6.01 22.54 8.65
C ASN A 299 5.22 21.22 8.85
N GLY A 300 5.60 20.15 8.16
CA GLY A 300 4.96 18.84 8.26
C GLY A 300 3.44 18.79 8.03
N TYR A 301 2.83 17.67 8.42
CA TYR A 301 1.37 17.49 8.34
C TYR A 301 0.64 18.36 9.36
N SER A 302 -0.57 18.81 9.03
CA SER A 302 -1.46 19.50 9.99
C SER A 302 -1.84 18.58 11.16
N ASN A 303 -1.84 19.13 12.37
CA ASN A 303 -2.25 18.44 13.59
C ASN A 303 -3.76 18.52 13.85
N GLN A 304 -4.51 19.25 13.01
CA GLN A 304 -5.91 19.60 13.25
C GLN A 304 -6.91 18.65 12.60
N PHE A 305 -6.48 17.71 11.74
CA PHE A 305 -7.37 16.72 11.13
C PHE A 305 -7.54 15.51 12.05
N TRP A 306 -8.79 15.26 12.44
CA TRP A 306 -9.17 14.08 13.22
C TRP A 306 -10.12 13.20 12.41
N ALA A 307 -10.09 11.90 12.68
CA ALA A 307 -10.67 10.87 11.82
C ALA A 307 -10.00 10.82 10.43
N TRP A 308 -10.71 10.33 9.42
CA TRP A 308 -10.15 10.09 8.07
C TRP A 308 -10.59 11.18 7.10
N GLY A 309 -9.63 11.80 6.42
CA GLY A 309 -9.86 12.65 5.26
C GLY A 309 -9.41 14.10 5.46
N GLY A 310 -8.89 14.68 4.38
CA GLY A 310 -8.46 16.07 4.29
C GLY A 310 -7.01 16.33 4.70
N GLU A 311 -6.37 15.43 5.46
CA GLU A 311 -5.00 15.63 5.92
C GLU A 311 -3.97 15.58 4.79
N ASP A 312 -4.14 14.65 3.84
CA ASP A 312 -3.27 14.55 2.66
C ASP A 312 -3.55 15.71 1.69
N ASP A 313 -4.81 16.15 1.59
CA ASP A 313 -5.18 17.31 0.77
C ASP A 313 -4.55 18.60 1.33
N ASP A 314 -4.54 18.75 2.65
CA ASP A 314 -3.90 19.88 3.33
C ASP A 314 -2.37 19.85 3.14
N MET A 315 -1.73 18.69 3.24
CA MET A 315 -0.30 18.55 2.92
C MET A 315 0.00 18.98 1.48
N GLY A 316 -0.81 18.56 0.51
CA GLY A 316 -0.66 18.97 -0.88
C GLY A 316 -0.81 20.49 -1.07
N GLN A 317 -1.77 21.11 -0.39
CA GLN A 317 -1.95 22.56 -0.41
C GLN A 317 -0.78 23.30 0.24
N ARG A 318 -0.22 22.80 1.35
CA ARG A 318 0.98 23.37 1.99
C ARG A 318 2.16 23.38 1.06
N ILE A 319 2.46 22.24 0.43
CA ILE A 319 3.54 22.10 -0.56
C ILE A 319 3.38 23.16 -1.66
N LEU A 320 2.21 23.23 -2.28
CA LEU A 320 1.96 24.18 -3.38
C LEU A 320 1.97 25.65 -2.93
N SER A 321 1.53 25.94 -1.71
CA SER A 321 1.51 27.31 -1.16
C SER A 321 2.90 27.89 -0.91
N LEU A 322 3.90 27.02 -0.77
CA LEU A 322 5.31 27.38 -0.56
C LEU A 322 6.13 27.31 -1.86
N ASN A 323 5.46 27.38 -3.01
CA ASN A 323 6.06 27.36 -4.36
C ASN A 323 6.84 26.09 -4.69
N TYR A 324 6.63 24.99 -3.97
CA TYR A 324 7.12 23.69 -4.39
C TYR A 324 6.25 23.13 -5.52
N THR A 325 6.86 22.29 -6.36
CA THR A 325 6.15 21.43 -7.30
C THR A 325 6.01 20.03 -6.70
N ILE A 326 4.91 19.34 -7.05
CA ILE A 326 4.72 17.93 -6.69
C ILE A 326 5.22 17.09 -7.86
N GLU A 327 6.34 16.41 -7.67
CA GLU A 327 6.87 15.46 -8.64
C GLU A 327 6.00 14.19 -8.67
N ARG A 328 5.79 13.61 -9.86
CA ARG A 328 5.07 12.36 -10.03
C ARG A 328 5.85 11.41 -10.94
N PRO A 329 5.87 10.10 -10.64
CA PRO A 329 6.52 9.11 -11.49
C PRO A 329 5.82 8.98 -12.84
N ASN A 330 6.44 8.24 -13.76
CA ASN A 330 5.82 7.88 -15.04
C ASN A 330 4.50 7.11 -14.78
N PRO A 331 3.36 7.43 -15.44
CA PRO A 331 2.08 6.75 -15.22
C PRO A 331 2.04 5.23 -15.52
N GLU A 332 3.02 4.72 -16.27
CA GLU A 332 3.15 3.30 -16.59
C GLU A 332 3.86 2.52 -15.49
N THR A 333 4.93 3.10 -14.91
CA THR A 333 5.72 2.47 -13.84
C THR A 333 5.28 2.89 -12.44
N GLY A 334 4.66 4.06 -12.29
CA GLY A 334 4.20 4.64 -11.02
C GLY A 334 2.86 4.11 -10.51
N ARG A 335 2.43 2.92 -10.93
CA ARG A 335 1.12 2.37 -10.58
C ARG A 335 1.13 1.68 -9.23
N TYR A 336 0.01 1.80 -8.52
CA TYR A 336 -0.23 1.13 -7.24
C TYR A 336 -1.51 0.31 -7.25
N SER A 337 -1.42 -0.87 -6.66
CA SER A 337 -2.56 -1.65 -6.20
C SER A 337 -2.97 -1.18 -4.82
N MET A 338 -4.23 -0.80 -4.63
CA MET A 338 -4.79 -0.52 -3.30
C MET A 338 -5.64 -1.69 -2.82
N LEU A 339 -5.38 -2.18 -1.60
CA LEU A 339 -6.23 -3.20 -1.01
C LEU A 339 -7.61 -2.63 -0.69
N LYS A 340 -8.63 -3.44 -0.95
CA LYS A 340 -10.01 -3.07 -0.64
C LYS A 340 -10.17 -2.99 0.88
N HIS A 341 -10.56 -1.82 1.37
CA HIS A 341 -10.98 -1.63 2.75
C HIS A 341 -12.41 -1.06 2.78
N VAL A 342 -13.11 -1.26 3.89
CA VAL A 342 -14.46 -0.71 4.08
C VAL A 342 -14.38 0.81 4.10
N LYS A 343 -15.08 1.47 3.17
CA LYS A 343 -15.19 2.94 3.14
C LYS A 343 -15.82 3.40 4.46
N ARG A 344 -15.10 4.24 5.20
CA ARG A 344 -15.60 4.81 6.47
C ARG A 344 -16.49 6.02 6.18
N LYS A 345 -17.49 6.25 7.04
CA LYS A 345 -18.31 7.46 6.98
C LYS A 345 -17.44 8.67 7.28
N ARG A 346 -17.58 9.76 6.50
CA ARG A 346 -16.88 11.02 6.77
C ARG A 346 -17.34 11.60 8.11
N THR A 347 -16.37 11.97 8.95
CA THR A 347 -16.58 12.70 10.20
C THR A 347 -16.41 14.19 9.94
N ALA A 348 -17.29 15.03 10.50
CA ALA A 348 -17.21 16.50 10.44
C ALA A 348 -16.82 17.10 9.06
N PRO A 349 -17.52 16.77 7.95
CA PRO A 349 -17.11 17.22 6.61
C PRO A 349 -17.06 18.75 6.46
N LYS A 350 -17.96 19.49 7.12
CA LYS A 350 -17.93 20.97 7.11
C LYS A 350 -16.65 21.53 7.73
N LEU A 351 -16.15 20.89 8.78
CA LEU A 351 -14.90 21.29 9.45
C LEU A 351 -13.71 21.01 8.53
N ILE A 352 -13.65 19.83 7.90
CA ILE A 352 -12.62 19.50 6.90
C ILE A 352 -12.55 20.58 5.81
N TYR A 353 -13.68 20.97 5.20
CA TYR A 353 -13.68 22.01 4.17
C TYR A 353 -13.22 23.38 4.70
N LYS A 354 -13.58 23.74 5.95
CA LYS A 354 -13.11 24.98 6.58
C LYS A 354 -11.59 24.95 6.80
N LEU A 355 -11.03 23.83 7.27
CA LEU A 355 -9.60 23.67 7.49
C LEU A 355 -8.81 23.74 6.18
N LEU A 356 -9.28 23.04 5.15
CA LEU A 356 -8.70 23.08 3.80
C LEU A 356 -8.74 24.50 3.21
N GLY A 357 -9.86 25.22 3.35
CA GLY A 357 -9.96 26.60 2.85
C GLY A 357 -8.95 27.57 3.47
N ASN A 358 -8.30 27.22 4.57
CA ASN A 358 -7.31 28.04 5.27
C ASN A 358 -5.91 27.38 5.34
N SER A 359 -5.65 26.33 4.55
CA SER A 359 -4.42 25.53 4.62
C SER A 359 -3.14 26.39 4.51
N ALA A 360 -3.06 27.24 3.48
CA ALA A 360 -1.88 28.07 3.20
C ALA A 360 -1.53 29.05 4.34
N ASN A 361 -2.50 29.53 5.10
CA ASN A 361 -2.24 30.41 6.24
C ASN A 361 -1.85 29.60 7.49
N ARG A 362 -2.43 28.40 7.64
CA ARG A 362 -2.20 27.51 8.79
C ARG A 362 -0.79 26.94 8.83
N VAL A 363 -0.13 26.78 7.68
CA VAL A 363 1.24 26.24 7.62
C VAL A 363 2.22 26.95 8.56
N ALA A 364 2.02 28.24 8.84
CA ALA A 364 2.88 29.03 9.71
C ALA A 364 2.77 28.68 11.21
N TYR A 365 1.67 28.06 11.67
CA TYR A 365 1.39 27.83 13.10
C TYR A 365 0.78 26.48 13.46
N ASP A 366 0.34 25.68 12.48
CA ASP A 366 -0.21 24.33 12.67
C ASP A 366 0.68 23.35 11.93
N GLY A 367 1.33 22.43 12.65
CA GLY A 367 2.21 21.44 12.03
C GLY A 367 3.31 20.91 12.93
N LEU A 368 4.45 20.59 12.34
CA LEU A 368 5.61 19.99 13.00
C LEU A 368 6.14 20.83 14.18
N ASN A 369 6.00 22.15 14.11
CA ASN A 369 6.41 23.07 15.17
C ASN A 369 5.59 22.96 16.47
N GLU A 370 4.38 22.39 16.44
CA GLU A 370 3.55 22.20 17.63
C GLU A 370 3.90 20.89 18.37
N THR A 371 5.08 20.88 18.99
CA THR A 371 5.63 19.70 19.69
C THR A 371 4.88 19.33 21.00
N ASP A 372 4.01 20.20 21.51
CA ASP A 372 3.18 19.97 22.70
C ASP A 372 1.88 19.19 22.40
N LYS A 373 1.55 18.96 21.11
CA LYS A 373 0.29 18.34 20.69
C LYS A 373 0.30 16.83 20.67
N TRP A 374 1.47 16.22 20.80
CA TRP A 374 1.64 14.77 20.76
C TRP A 374 2.84 14.35 21.61
N THR A 375 2.91 13.07 21.97
CA THR A 375 4.02 12.53 22.76
C THR A 375 4.29 11.10 22.34
N ILE A 376 5.55 10.80 22.01
CA ILE A 376 5.99 9.42 21.80
C ILE A 376 6.04 8.74 23.17
N ARG A 377 5.08 7.83 23.43
CA ARG A 377 4.97 7.10 24.71
C ARG A 377 5.97 5.96 24.79
N LYS A 378 6.22 5.29 23.66
CA LYS A 378 7.10 4.12 23.59
C LYS A 378 7.66 3.98 22.19
N VAL A 379 8.95 3.62 22.13
CA VAL A 379 9.60 3.13 20.91
C VAL A 379 10.04 1.69 21.18
N THR A 380 9.68 0.78 20.30
CA THR A 380 10.11 -0.62 20.36
C THR A 380 10.85 -0.96 19.07
N THR A 381 12.11 -1.35 19.18
CA THR A 381 12.86 -1.88 18.04
C THR A 381 12.45 -3.33 17.82
N ARG A 382 11.73 -3.61 16.72
CA ARG A 382 11.42 -4.99 16.28
C ARG A 382 12.39 -5.42 15.18
N PRO A 383 12.46 -6.73 14.84
CA PRO A 383 13.30 -7.18 13.73
C PRO A 383 12.96 -6.50 12.40
N LEU A 384 11.67 -6.31 12.11
CA LEU A 384 11.20 -5.79 10.81
C LEU A 384 10.96 -4.28 10.76
N TYR A 385 10.86 -3.58 11.89
CA TYR A 385 10.56 -2.15 11.93
C TYR A 385 10.75 -1.54 13.34
N TYR A 386 10.90 -0.23 13.42
CA TYR A 386 10.69 0.51 14.66
C TYR A 386 9.19 0.73 14.89
N HIS A 387 8.69 0.37 16.07
CA HIS A 387 7.29 0.56 16.42
C HIS A 387 7.14 1.69 17.44
N LEU A 388 6.52 2.80 17.02
CA LEU A 388 6.24 3.97 17.83
C LEU A 388 4.79 3.96 18.29
N TYR A 389 4.58 4.13 19.59
CA TYR A 389 3.27 4.40 20.18
C TYR A 389 3.19 5.88 20.51
N VAL A 390 2.27 6.60 19.85
CA VAL A 390 2.15 8.05 19.93
C VAL A 390 0.82 8.43 20.54
N ASP A 391 0.86 9.12 21.68
CA ASP A 391 -0.31 9.80 22.23
C ASP A 391 -0.52 11.10 21.46
N VAL A 392 -1.69 11.23 20.85
CA VAL A 392 -2.05 12.39 20.03
C VAL A 392 -2.90 13.40 20.79
N GLY A 393 -3.04 13.28 22.11
CA GLY A 393 -3.85 14.16 22.93
C GLY A 393 -5.36 13.97 22.75
N PRO A 394 -6.17 14.79 23.44
CA PRO A 394 -7.62 14.69 23.38
C PRO A 394 -8.18 15.20 22.05
N VAL A 395 -9.24 14.54 21.58
CA VAL A 395 -10.02 15.01 20.42
C VAL A 395 -10.76 16.30 20.78
N PRO A 396 -10.61 17.38 20.00
CA PRO A 396 -11.37 18.62 20.20
C PRO A 396 -12.89 18.41 20.07
N GLU A 397 -13.67 19.19 20.81
CA GLU A 397 -15.12 19.03 20.90
C GLU A 397 -15.83 19.19 19.54
N GLU A 398 -15.34 20.08 18.69
CA GLU A 398 -15.88 20.32 17.34
C GLU A 398 -15.80 19.08 16.43
N TRP A 399 -14.90 18.14 16.71
CA TRP A 399 -14.79 16.86 15.99
C TRP A 399 -15.73 15.79 16.53
N ARG A 400 -16.22 15.96 17.76
CA ARG A 400 -17.20 15.07 18.41
C ARG A 400 -18.64 15.46 18.13
N ALA A 401 -18.88 16.70 17.71
CA ALA A 401 -20.21 17.18 17.36
C ALA A 401 -20.83 16.31 16.25
N LYS A 402 -21.94 15.65 16.57
CA LYS A 402 -22.75 14.93 15.59
C LYS A 402 -23.31 15.95 14.60
N ALA A 403 -22.90 15.84 13.34
CA ALA A 403 -23.50 16.56 12.23
C ALA A 403 -24.97 16.22 12.06
#